data_AF-U4UHT6-F1
#
_entry.id   AF-U4UHT6-F1
#
_cell.length_a   1.000
_cell.length_b   1.000
_cell.length_c   1.000
_cell.angle_alpha   90.00
_cell.angle_beta   90.00
_cell.angle_gamma   90.00
#
_symmetry.space_group_name_H-M   'P 1'
#
loop_
_entity.id
_entity.type
_entity.pdbx_description
1 polymer ?
#
loop_
_entity_poly.entity_id
_entity_poly.type
_entity_poly.pdbx_seq_one_letter_code
_entity_poly.pdbx_strand_id
1 'polypeptide(L)'
;MNGFQSGLELVINNNPADYFASEIPSVGVKVLIHHPYKFPDLSLPSHIFEMNTNNLLGINPEMITATERLKSMPVRNRKCLFPSEKKLNMFQRYTRRGCLMECRLAMTLKVCKCVPFDLHSQSYSYGSLKVCGLEDLSCLNHNRGDSTTPIPAANE
;
A
#
# COMPACT_ATOMS: atom_id res chain seq x y z
N MET A 1 6.43 23.60 20.39
CA MET A 1 7.40 22.57 20.76
C MET A 1 7.64 21.74 19.53
N ASN A 2 8.83 21.81 18.94
CA ASN A 2 9.20 21.02 17.76
C ASN A 2 10.47 20.23 18.14
N GLY A 3 10.46 18.90 18.02
CA GLY A 3 11.59 18.04 18.36
C GLY A 3 11.16 16.63 18.77
N PHE A 4 12.12 15.80 19.20
CA PHE A 4 11.85 14.40 19.59
C PHE A 4 10.82 14.27 20.72
N GLN A 5 10.74 15.28 21.61
CA GLN A 5 9.82 15.32 22.76
C GLN A 5 8.32 15.42 22.38
N SER A 6 8.02 15.78 21.13
CA SER A 6 6.65 15.81 20.59
C SER A 6 6.46 14.79 19.46
N GLY A 7 7.44 13.89 19.27
CA GLY A 7 7.39 12.83 18.26
C GLY A 7 6.65 11.60 18.76
N LEU A 8 6.57 10.59 17.89
CA LEU A 8 6.10 9.26 18.26
C LEU A 8 7.21 8.52 19.00
N GLU A 9 6.96 8.11 20.24
CA GLU A 9 7.85 7.27 21.04
C GLU A 9 7.27 5.87 21.17
N LEU A 10 8.08 4.84 20.89
CA LEU A 10 7.67 3.44 20.92
C LEU A 10 8.72 2.64 21.70
N VAL A 11 8.26 1.82 22.64
CA VAL A 11 9.09 0.81 23.31
C VAL A 11 8.61 -0.57 22.85
N ILE A 12 9.51 -1.31 22.20
CA ILE A 12 9.17 -2.60 21.56
C ILE A 12 9.89 -3.71 22.30
N ASN A 13 9.13 -4.65 22.84
CA ASN A 13 9.65 -5.85 23.48
C ASN A 13 9.76 -6.98 22.45
N ASN A 14 10.98 -7.24 21.97
CA ASN A 14 11.24 -8.31 21.01
C ASN A 14 11.46 -9.64 21.72
N ASN A 15 10.82 -10.72 21.24
CA ASN A 15 11.08 -12.09 21.67
C ASN A 15 11.73 -12.90 20.52
N PRO A 16 13.06 -12.95 20.40
CA PRO A 16 13.74 -13.65 19.30
C PRO A 16 13.43 -15.15 19.23
N ALA A 17 13.03 -15.77 20.34
CA ALA A 17 12.68 -17.19 20.37
C ALA A 17 11.36 -17.52 19.62
N ASP A 18 10.54 -16.50 19.34
CA ASP A 18 9.26 -16.60 18.63
C ASP A 18 9.40 -16.23 17.13
N TYR A 19 10.62 -16.09 16.62
CA TYR A 19 10.86 -15.71 15.22
C TYR A 19 10.85 -16.96 14.35
N PHE A 20 9.73 -17.21 13.65
CA PHE A 20 9.55 -18.44 12.87
C PHE A 20 9.81 -18.30 11.36
N ALA A 21 9.71 -17.09 10.78
CA ALA A 21 9.88 -16.87 9.33
C ALA A 21 10.11 -15.39 8.97
N SER A 22 11.19 -14.78 9.45
CA SER A 22 11.51 -13.39 9.08
C SER A 22 11.97 -13.29 7.62
N GLU A 23 11.31 -12.48 6.81
CA GLU A 23 11.72 -12.19 5.42
C GLU A 23 13.12 -11.56 5.34
N ILE A 24 13.53 -10.89 6.42
CA ILE A 24 14.82 -10.23 6.54
C ILE A 24 15.57 -10.90 7.71
N PRO A 25 16.82 -11.38 7.50
CA PRO A 25 17.61 -12.03 8.54
C PRO A 25 18.16 -11.00 9.53
N SER A 26 17.26 -10.39 10.31
CA SER A 26 17.57 -9.36 11.31
C SER A 26 16.76 -9.59 12.58
N VAL A 27 17.35 -9.27 13.73
CA VAL A 27 16.66 -9.32 15.04
C VAL A 27 16.39 -7.90 15.52
N GLY A 28 15.12 -7.52 15.57
CA GLY A 28 14.70 -6.16 15.88
C GLY A 28 13.37 -5.79 15.22
N VAL A 29 13.20 -4.52 14.87
CA VAL A 29 11.95 -4.00 14.28
C VAL A 29 12.17 -3.45 12.87
N LYS A 30 11.25 -3.75 11.96
CA LYS A 30 11.13 -3.13 10.64
C LYS A 30 10.12 -1.99 10.70
N VAL A 31 10.58 -0.76 10.46
CA VAL A 31 9.75 0.45 10.45
C VAL A 31 9.54 0.93 9.02
N LEU A 32 8.29 1.18 8.66
CA LEU A 32 7.88 1.70 7.35
C LEU A 32 7.25 3.09 7.56
N ILE A 33 7.77 4.10 6.87
CA ILE A 33 7.19 5.46 6.88
C ILE A 33 6.55 5.71 5.52
N HIS A 34 5.28 6.08 5.52
CA HIS A 34 4.57 6.41 4.30
C HIS A 34 3.44 7.43 4.53
N HIS A 35 2.95 7.98 3.42
CA HIS A 35 1.79 8.85 3.42
C HIS A 35 0.53 8.07 3.88
N PRO A 36 -0.36 8.64 4.73
CA PRO A 36 -1.51 7.92 5.30
C PRO A 36 -2.51 7.36 4.27
N TYR A 37 -2.65 8.02 3.12
CA TYR A 37 -3.51 7.54 2.02
C TYR A 37 -2.82 6.63 1.00
N LYS A 38 -1.57 6.20 1.26
CA LYS A 38 -0.86 5.23 0.43
C LYS A 38 -0.82 3.91 1.18
N PHE A 39 -1.26 2.83 0.55
CA PHE A 39 -1.14 1.49 1.12
C PHE A 39 0.33 1.11 1.32
N PRO A 40 0.72 0.56 2.49
CA PRO A 40 2.06 0.08 2.70
C PRO A 40 2.27 -1.27 2.02
N ASP A 41 2.88 -1.24 0.84
CA ASP A 41 3.30 -2.44 0.14
C ASP A 41 4.82 -2.62 0.18
N LEU A 42 5.28 -3.75 -0.38
CA LEU A 42 6.68 -4.19 -0.40
C LEU A 42 7.64 -3.24 -1.14
N SER A 43 7.14 -2.26 -1.91
CA SER A 43 8.00 -1.26 -2.56
C SER A 43 8.38 -0.09 -1.65
N LEU A 44 7.81 -0.01 -0.43
CA LEU A 44 8.19 1.01 0.52
C LEU A 44 9.59 0.75 1.08
N PRO A 45 10.44 1.80 1.18
CA PRO A 45 11.67 1.72 1.95
C PRO A 45 11.38 1.34 3.40
N SER A 46 12.17 0.42 3.93
CA SER A 46 12.10 0.00 5.32
C SER A 46 13.37 0.37 6.06
N HIS A 47 13.20 0.87 7.28
CA HIS A 47 14.27 1.06 8.25
C HIS A 47 14.27 -0.12 9.21
N ILE A 48 15.45 -0.68 9.49
CA ILE A 48 15.58 -1.80 10.42
C ILE A 48 16.38 -1.30 11.61
N PHE A 49 15.83 -1.51 12.80
CA PHE A 49 16.47 -1.17 14.04
C PHE A 49 16.71 -2.43 14.85
N GLU A 50 17.93 -2.60 15.32
CA GLU A 50 18.33 -3.76 16.12
C GLU A 50 17.63 -3.77 17.48
N MET A 51 17.43 -4.96 18.05
CA MET A 51 16.91 -5.06 19.42
C MET A 51 17.88 -4.42 20.44
N ASN A 52 17.35 -4.00 21.59
CA ASN A 52 18.12 -3.40 22.69
C ASN A 52 18.88 -2.10 22.33
N THR A 53 18.40 -1.38 21.32
CA THR A 53 18.97 -0.09 20.92
C THR A 53 17.94 1.03 20.99
N ASN A 54 18.39 2.23 21.33
CA ASN A 54 17.59 3.44 21.29
C ASN A 54 17.86 4.18 19.98
N ASN A 55 16.86 4.22 19.10
CA ASN A 55 17.00 4.80 17.77
C ASN A 55 16.13 6.04 17.63
N LEU A 56 16.71 7.12 17.08
CA LEU A 56 15.99 8.33 16.73
C LEU A 56 15.88 8.43 15.21
N LEU A 57 14.64 8.44 14.70
CA LEU A 57 14.37 8.57 13.27
C LEU A 57 13.81 9.96 12.96
N GLY A 58 14.65 10.83 12.38
CA GLY A 58 14.24 12.13 11.88
C GLY A 58 13.50 12.01 10.54
N ILE A 59 12.34 12.66 10.42
CA ILE A 59 11.54 12.67 9.19
C ILE A 59 11.58 14.07 8.59
N ASN A 60 12.05 14.18 7.35
CA ASN A 60 12.01 15.42 6.57
C ASN A 60 11.07 15.24 5.36
N PRO A 61 9.80 15.67 5.45
CA PRO A 61 8.84 15.49 4.37
C PRO A 61 9.06 16.51 3.25
N GLU A 62 9.04 16.05 2.00
CA GLU A 62 8.97 16.89 0.81
C GLU A 62 7.57 16.84 0.22
N MET A 63 7.01 18.01 -0.12
CA MET A 63 5.67 18.12 -0.70
C MET A 63 5.71 18.97 -1.96
N ILE A 64 5.22 18.40 -3.06
CA ILE A 64 5.02 19.10 -4.33
C ILE A 64 3.52 19.26 -4.54
N THR A 65 3.08 20.51 -4.71
CA THR A 65 1.67 20.84 -4.93
C THR A 65 1.45 21.41 -6.32
N ALA A 66 0.31 21.07 -6.94
CA ALA A 66 -0.08 21.65 -8.21
C ALA A 66 -0.54 23.11 -8.06
N THR A 67 -0.18 23.95 -9.04
CA THR A 67 -0.68 25.31 -9.15
C THR A 67 -2.16 25.33 -9.54
N GLU A 68 -2.87 26.42 -9.23
CA GLU A 68 -4.29 26.56 -9.57
C GLU A 68 -4.56 26.46 -11.08
N ARG A 69 -3.64 26.97 -11.91
CA ARG A 69 -3.70 26.82 -13.37
C ARG A 69 -3.66 25.35 -13.82
N LEU A 70 -2.89 24.51 -13.12
CA LEU A 70 -2.84 23.09 -13.43
C LEU A 70 -4.10 22.36 -12.93
N LYS A 71 -4.65 22.79 -11.79
CA LYS A 71 -5.92 22.26 -11.25
C LYS A 71 -7.11 22.55 -12.15
N SER A 72 -7.17 23.73 -12.77
CA SER A 72 -8.24 24.11 -13.70
C SER A 72 -8.09 23.49 -15.10
N MET A 73 -6.94 22.89 -15.42
CA MET A 73 -6.72 22.23 -16.69
C MET A 73 -7.58 20.95 -16.80
N PRO A 74 -8.34 20.77 -17.89
CA PRO A 74 -9.12 19.55 -18.11
C PRO A 74 -8.26 18.29 -18.03
N VAL A 75 -8.78 17.23 -17.39
CA VAL A 75 -8.08 15.95 -17.20
C VAL A 75 -7.51 15.41 -18.52
N ARG A 76 -8.26 15.52 -19.63
CA ARG A 76 -7.85 15.06 -20.97
C ARG A 76 -6.52 15.69 -21.44
N ASN A 77 -6.25 16.93 -21.05
CA ASN A 77 -5.06 17.66 -21.48
C ASN A 77 -3.83 17.30 -20.63
N ARG A 78 -4.01 17.11 -19.32
CA ARG A 78 -2.91 16.78 -18.39
C ARG A 78 -2.63 15.28 -18.20
N LYS A 79 -3.58 14.41 -18.60
CA LYS A 79 -3.43 12.95 -18.61
C LYS A 79 -3.11 12.32 -17.23
N CYS A 80 -3.41 13.02 -16.15
CA CYS A 80 -3.29 12.55 -14.77
C CYS A 80 -4.48 13.04 -13.93
N LEU A 81 -4.72 12.39 -12.79
CA LEU A 81 -5.86 12.68 -11.91
C LEU A 81 -5.37 13.16 -10.53
N PHE A 82 -6.05 14.15 -9.99
CA PHE A 82 -5.91 14.61 -8.61
C PHE A 82 -6.67 13.70 -7.64
N PRO A 83 -6.33 13.74 -6.33
CA PRO A 83 -6.90 12.84 -5.33
C PRO A 83 -8.43 12.82 -5.23
N SER A 84 -9.11 13.90 -5.62
CA SER A 84 -10.57 14.06 -5.53
C SER A 84 -11.31 13.75 -6.84
N GLU A 85 -10.62 13.47 -7.94
CA GLU A 85 -11.25 13.38 -9.27
C GLU A 85 -11.78 12.00 -9.62
N LYS A 86 -11.40 10.99 -8.84
CA LYS A 86 -11.90 9.63 -9.01
C LYS A 86 -12.18 9.04 -7.64
N LYS A 87 -13.40 8.55 -7.47
CA LYS A 87 -13.76 7.76 -6.31
C LYS A 87 -13.21 6.34 -6.47
N LEU A 88 -12.57 5.86 -5.42
CA LEU A 88 -12.06 4.51 -5.27
C LEU A 88 -12.93 3.79 -4.22
N ASN A 89 -13.06 2.46 -4.32
CA ASN A 89 -13.89 1.67 -3.41
C ASN A 89 -13.15 1.30 -2.11
N MET A 90 -11.89 0.89 -2.22
CA MET A 90 -11.01 0.50 -1.12
C MET A 90 -10.29 1.69 -0.50
N PHE A 91 -10.05 2.76 -1.27
CA PHE A 91 -9.24 3.89 -0.85
C PHE A 91 -10.04 5.21 -0.82
N GLN A 92 -9.81 6.03 0.22
CA GLN A 92 -10.53 7.31 0.38
C GLN A 92 -10.14 8.38 -0.65
N ARG A 93 -8.92 8.31 -1.19
CA ARG A 93 -8.39 9.29 -2.14
C ARG A 93 -7.79 8.58 -3.34
N TYR A 94 -7.96 9.16 -4.52
CA TYR A 94 -7.33 8.65 -5.71
C TYR A 94 -5.80 8.70 -5.58
N THR A 95 -5.19 7.55 -5.80
CA THR A 95 -3.78 7.44 -6.19
C THR A 95 -3.71 6.46 -7.34
N ARG A 96 -2.74 6.64 -8.25
CA ARG A 96 -2.50 5.67 -9.34
C ARG A 96 -2.35 4.25 -8.79
N ARG A 97 -1.65 4.12 -7.67
CA ARG A 97 -1.35 2.83 -7.04
C ARG A 97 -2.59 2.18 -6.42
N GLY A 98 -3.39 2.92 -5.67
CA GLY A 98 -4.66 2.42 -5.12
C GLY A 98 -5.64 1.99 -6.23
N CYS A 99 -5.70 2.75 -7.33
CA CYS A 99 -6.50 2.38 -8.50
C CYS A 99 -6.04 1.06 -9.15
N LEU A 100 -4.72 0.84 -9.26
CA LEU A 100 -4.18 -0.42 -9.80
C LEU A 100 -4.42 -1.60 -8.85
N MET A 101 -4.36 -1.37 -7.53
CA MET A 101 -4.69 -2.39 -6.53
C MET A 101 -6.15 -2.82 -6.61
N GLU A 102 -7.10 -1.88 -6.73
CA GLU A 102 -8.52 -2.20 -6.94
C GLU A 102 -8.75 -2.97 -8.23
N CYS A 103 -8.05 -2.57 -9.31
CA CYS A 103 -8.14 -3.27 -10.58
C CYS A 103 -7.65 -4.73 -10.46
N ARG A 104 -6.52 -4.94 -9.78
CA ARG A 104 -6.00 -6.30 -9.49
C ARG A 104 -6.99 -7.11 -8.66
N LEU A 105 -7.51 -6.54 -7.58
CA LEU A 105 -8.49 -7.21 -6.74
C LEU A 105 -9.75 -7.61 -7.54
N ALA A 106 -10.27 -6.69 -8.36
CA ALA A 106 -11.44 -6.97 -9.20
C ALA A 106 -11.18 -8.13 -10.18
N MET A 107 -9.98 -8.22 -10.75
CA MET A 107 -9.59 -9.34 -11.61
C MET A 107 -9.47 -10.65 -10.82
N THR A 108 -8.78 -10.62 -9.67
CA THR A 108 -8.64 -11.81 -8.82
C THR A 108 -10.00 -12.34 -8.36
N LEU A 109 -10.92 -11.45 -7.97
CA LEU A 109 -12.29 -11.83 -7.64
C LEU A 109 -13.07 -12.39 -8.83
N LYS A 110 -12.84 -11.86 -10.03
CA LYS A 110 -13.50 -12.35 -11.25
C LYS A 110 -13.02 -13.76 -11.61
N VAL A 111 -11.72 -14.01 -11.55
CA VAL A 111 -11.07 -15.23 -12.06
C VAL A 111 -10.91 -16.30 -10.97
N CYS A 112 -10.32 -15.94 -9.83
CA CYS A 112 -9.99 -16.87 -8.74
C CYS A 112 -11.03 -16.90 -7.60
N LYS A 113 -12.05 -16.02 -7.63
CA LYS A 113 -13.18 -16.02 -6.67
C LYS A 113 -12.77 -15.88 -5.19
N CYS A 114 -11.61 -15.31 -4.93
CA CYS A 114 -11.07 -15.07 -3.59
C CYS A 114 -10.33 -13.73 -3.51
N VAL A 115 -10.04 -13.27 -2.29
CA VAL A 115 -9.26 -12.05 -2.01
C VAL A 115 -7.88 -12.43 -1.51
N PRO A 116 -6.79 -11.91 -2.12
CA PRO A 116 -5.45 -12.07 -1.57
C PRO A 116 -5.37 -11.61 -0.12
N PHE A 117 -4.68 -12.36 0.73
CA PHE A 117 -4.65 -12.12 2.18
C PHE A 117 -4.15 -10.70 2.53
N ASP A 118 -3.21 -10.18 1.75
CA ASP A 118 -2.59 -8.87 1.89
C ASP A 118 -3.56 -7.71 1.59
N LEU A 119 -4.67 -7.99 0.89
CA LEU A 119 -5.70 -7.00 0.52
C LEU A 119 -7.01 -7.18 1.28
N HIS A 120 -7.13 -8.21 2.11
CA HIS A 120 -8.38 -8.56 2.78
C HIS A 120 -8.94 -7.41 3.61
N SER A 121 -8.08 -6.75 4.41
CA SER A 121 -8.50 -5.65 5.29
C SER A 121 -8.89 -4.37 4.55
N GLN A 122 -8.51 -4.21 3.29
CA GLN A 122 -8.93 -3.08 2.45
C GLN A 122 -10.16 -3.42 1.60
N SER A 123 -10.45 -4.71 1.43
CA SER A 123 -11.55 -5.19 0.59
C SER A 123 -12.93 -5.18 1.27
N TYR A 124 -13.05 -4.74 2.53
CA TYR A 124 -14.35 -4.71 3.25
C TYR A 124 -15.45 -3.95 2.51
N SER A 125 -15.09 -2.99 1.66
CA SER A 125 -16.07 -2.29 0.78
C SER A 125 -16.79 -3.22 -0.21
N TYR A 126 -16.26 -4.41 -0.48
CA TYR A 126 -16.86 -5.42 -1.35
C TYR A 126 -17.68 -6.46 -0.57
N GLY A 127 -17.83 -6.30 0.75
CA GLY A 127 -18.55 -7.22 1.63
C GLY A 127 -17.68 -8.36 2.17
N SER A 128 -18.34 -9.41 2.66
CA SER A 128 -17.66 -10.60 3.19
C SER A 128 -17.19 -11.49 2.04
N LEU A 129 -15.88 -11.50 1.77
CA LEU A 129 -15.27 -12.27 0.70
C LEU A 129 -14.37 -13.39 1.25
N LYS A 130 -14.30 -14.52 0.54
CA LYS A 130 -13.38 -15.61 0.87
C LYS A 130 -11.94 -15.11 0.70
N VAL A 131 -11.10 -15.26 1.72
CA VAL A 131 -9.65 -15.05 1.60
C VAL A 131 -9.04 -16.21 0.80
N CYS A 132 -8.13 -15.91 -0.11
CA CYS A 132 -7.44 -16.94 -0.91
C CYS A 132 -6.61 -17.86 0.00
N GLY A 133 -6.79 -19.16 -0.20
CA GLY A 133 -6.04 -20.21 0.50
C GLY A 133 -4.88 -20.76 -0.33
N LEU A 134 -4.28 -21.85 0.16
CA LEU A 134 -3.21 -22.56 -0.56
C LEU A 134 -3.72 -23.18 -1.86
N GLU A 135 -4.98 -23.62 -1.90
CA GLU A 135 -5.64 -24.17 -3.07
C GLU A 135 -5.80 -23.16 -4.22
N ASP A 136 -5.87 -21.88 -3.88
CA ASP A 136 -6.06 -20.80 -4.85
C ASP A 136 -4.72 -20.33 -5.48
N LEU A 137 -3.57 -20.79 -4.94
CA LEU A 137 -2.23 -20.36 -5.38
C LEU A 137 -1.95 -20.64 -6.86
N SER A 138 -2.42 -21.78 -7.39
CA SER A 138 -2.27 -22.08 -8.81
C SER A 138 -2.96 -21.03 -9.68
N CYS A 139 -4.18 -20.65 -9.32
CA CYS A 139 -4.93 -19.60 -10.01
C CYS A 139 -4.23 -18.24 -9.90
N LEU A 140 -3.80 -17.88 -8.68
CA LEU A 140 -3.12 -16.60 -8.43
C LEU A 140 -1.81 -16.49 -9.22
N ASN A 141 -1.01 -17.57 -9.27
CA ASN A 141 0.26 -17.59 -9.99
C ASN A 141 0.07 -17.58 -11.51
N HIS A 142 -0.92 -18.31 -12.03
CA HIS A 142 -1.22 -18.31 -13.47
C HIS A 142 -1.72 -16.94 -13.94
N ASN A 143 -2.50 -16.24 -13.10
CA ASN A 143 -3.07 -14.94 -13.40
C ASN A 143 -2.29 -13.79 -12.75
N ARG A 144 -1.01 -14.02 -12.41
CA ARG A 144 -0.13 -13.01 -11.84
C ARG A 144 0.26 -12.04 -12.94
N GLY A 145 -0.65 -11.13 -13.29
CA GLY A 145 -0.40 -10.06 -14.25
C GLY A 145 0.80 -9.24 -13.77
N ASP A 146 1.80 -9.11 -14.64
CA ASP A 146 3.01 -8.36 -14.35
C ASP A 146 2.66 -6.97 -13.81
N SER A 147 3.38 -6.52 -12.79
CA SER A 147 3.04 -5.32 -12.02
C SER A 147 3.09 -4.00 -12.83
N THR A 148 3.41 -4.10 -14.11
CA THR A 148 3.78 -3.05 -15.04
C THR A 148 2.76 -2.80 -16.15
N THR A 149 1.76 -3.67 -16.37
CA THR A 149 0.81 -3.51 -17.48
C THR A 149 -0.49 -2.84 -17.01
N PRO A 150 -0.68 -1.53 -17.27
CA PRO A 150 -2.03 -0.98 -17.30
C PRO A 150 -2.75 -1.60 -18.51
N ILE A 151 -3.79 -2.40 -18.24
CA ILE A 151 -4.71 -2.84 -19.29
C ILE A 151 -5.47 -1.58 -19.78
N PRO A 152 -5.68 -1.44 -21.11
CA PRO A 152 -6.41 -0.30 -21.66
C PRO A 152 -7.76 -0.17 -20.96
N ALA A 153 -8.16 1.05 -20.64
CA ALA A 153 -9.56 1.32 -20.34
C ALA A 153 -10.37 0.80 -21.54
N ALA A 154 -11.21 -0.19 -21.29
CA ALA A 154 -12.21 -0.61 -22.25
C ALA A 154 -13.05 0.64 -22.58
N ASN A 155 -13.17 0.89 -23.89
CA ASN A 155 -13.85 1.99 -24.54
C ASN A 155 -15.12 2.48 -23.82
N GLU A 156 -15.14 3.78 -23.53
CA GLU A 156 -16.30 4.68 -23.72
C GLU A 156 -15.79 5.99 -24.33
#